data_AF-A0AAD5IGK6-F1
#
_entry.id   AF-A0AAD5IGK6-F1
#
_cell.length_a   1.000
_cell.length_b   1.000
_cell.length_c   1.000
_cell.angle_alpha   90.00
_cell.angle_beta   90.00
_cell.angle_gamma   90.00
#
_symmetry.space_group_name_H-M   'P 1'
#
loop_
_entity.id
_entity.type
_entity.pdbx_description
1 polymer ?
#
loop_
_entity_poly.entity_id
_entity_poly.type
_entity_poly.pdbx_seq_one_letter_code
_entity_poly.pdbx_strand_id
1 'polypeptide(L)'
;MSGKTPKTIFTDQDAAMAKAILQVMSDTYHRFCTWHIMQNALKHMNSVFRGPGGVKNVLSAFMNDIEEEEELLTSWSQMIDQYNVHDNNWLSSIFDVRAKWAYAYVRRA
;
A
#
# COMPACT_ATOMS: atom_id res chain seq x y z
N MET A 1 24.91 8.74 14.99
CA MET A 1 24.45 8.14 13.70
C MET A 1 25.68 7.67 12.95
N SER A 2 25.83 6.36 12.72
CA SER A 2 27.08 5.72 12.27
C SER A 2 27.42 5.92 10.78
N GLY A 3 26.82 6.91 10.11
CA GLY A 3 27.00 7.17 8.67
C GLY A 3 26.50 6.06 7.73
N LYS A 4 25.76 5.06 8.25
CA LYS A 4 25.26 3.94 7.44
C LYS A 4 23.92 4.28 6.81
N THR A 5 23.83 4.14 5.50
CA THR A 5 22.58 4.24 4.74
C THR A 5 21.64 3.08 5.12
N PRO A 6 20.36 3.33 5.42
CA PRO A 6 19.42 2.26 5.73
C PRO A 6 19.15 1.38 4.50
N LYS A 7 18.94 0.08 4.71
CA LYS A 7 18.53 -0.83 3.62
C LYS A 7 17.10 -0.54 3.14
N THR A 8 16.22 -0.19 4.07
CA THR A 8 14.81 0.08 3.79
C THR A 8 14.37 1.31 4.55
N ILE A 9 13.59 2.17 3.90
CA ILE A 9 12.96 3.33 4.52
C ILE A 9 11.45 3.31 4.28
N PHE A 10 10.69 3.62 5.32
CA PHE A 10 9.24 3.73 5.25
C PHE A 10 8.84 5.20 5.35
N THR A 11 8.16 5.72 4.34
CA THR A 11 7.58 7.08 4.37
C THR A 11 6.11 7.02 3.99
N ASP A 12 5.44 8.17 4.02
CA ASP A 12 4.15 8.32 3.36
C ASP A 12 4.29 8.30 1.82
N GLN A 13 3.19 8.62 1.14
CA GLN A 13 3.09 8.62 -0.33
C GLN A 13 3.53 9.96 -0.94
N ASP A 14 4.30 10.78 -0.23
CA ASP A 14 4.77 12.07 -0.74
C ASP A 14 5.77 11.87 -1.90
N ALA A 15 5.46 12.47 -3.05
CA ALA A 15 6.25 12.32 -4.26
C ALA A 15 7.61 13.03 -4.18
N ALA A 16 7.70 14.14 -3.43
CA ALA A 16 8.96 14.84 -3.23
C ALA A 16 9.89 14.01 -2.33
N MET A 17 9.36 13.37 -1.28
CA MET A 17 10.10 12.42 -0.45
C MET A 17 10.59 11.23 -1.28
N ALA A 18 9.74 10.63 -2.11
CA ALA A 18 10.13 9.54 -2.99
C ALA A 18 11.29 9.93 -3.92
N LYS A 19 11.21 11.13 -4.52
CA LYS A 19 12.28 11.66 -5.39
C LYS A 19 13.57 11.94 -4.62
N ALA A 20 13.49 12.55 -3.44
CA ALA A 20 14.64 12.87 -2.62
C ALA A 20 15.37 11.59 -2.14
N ILE A 21 14.62 10.55 -1.75
CA ILE A 21 15.20 9.26 -1.36
C ILE A 21 15.95 8.64 -2.54
N LEU A 22 15.36 8.64 -3.74
CA LEU A 22 16.02 8.12 -4.94
C LEU A 22 17.33 8.87 -5.26
N GLN A 23 17.38 10.17 -4.98
CA GLN A 23 18.56 11.01 -5.25
C GLN A 23 19.66 10.87 -4.20
N VAL A 24 19.31 10.76 -2.92
CA VAL A 24 20.26 10.78 -1.79
C VAL A 24 20.63 9.38 -1.31
N MET A 25 19.72 8.42 -1.49
CA MET A 25 19.80 7.06 -0.97
C MET A 25 19.33 6.05 -2.04
N SER A 26 19.98 6.07 -3.21
CA SER A 26 19.61 5.26 -4.39
C SER A 26 19.55 3.76 -4.11
N ASP A 27 20.37 3.27 -3.17
CA ASP A 27 20.48 1.86 -2.81
C ASP A 27 19.51 1.46 -1.68
N THR A 28 18.67 2.39 -1.21
CA THR A 28 17.66 2.13 -0.19
C THR A 28 16.33 1.74 -0.82
N TYR A 29 15.77 0.62 -0.38
CA TYR A 29 14.41 0.24 -0.72
C TYR A 29 13.41 1.18 -0.06
N HIS A 30 12.80 2.02 -0.89
CA HIS A 30 11.71 2.89 -0.44
C HIS A 30 10.39 2.14 -0.43
N ARG A 31 9.74 2.09 0.74
CA ARG A 31 8.41 1.49 0.97
C ARG A 31 7.45 2.53 1.54
N PHE A 32 6.17 2.33 1.28
CA PHE A 32 5.14 3.14 1.92
C PHE A 32 4.74 2.55 3.26
N CYS A 33 4.56 3.44 4.23
CA CYS A 33 4.10 3.11 5.56
C CYS A 33 2.62 2.68 5.51
N THR A 34 2.36 1.42 5.83
CA THR A 34 1.00 0.84 5.83
C THR A 34 0.05 1.57 6.79
N TRP A 35 0.56 2.12 7.90
CA TRP A 35 -0.24 2.95 8.79
C TRP A 35 -0.77 4.22 8.11
N HIS A 36 0.09 4.95 7.38
CA HIS A 36 -0.33 6.13 6.63
C HIS A 36 -1.30 5.77 5.50
N ILE A 37 -1.07 4.65 4.82
CA ILE A 37 -2.03 4.13 3.82
C ILE A 37 -3.39 3.88 4.48
N MET A 38 -3.43 3.23 5.64
CA MET A 38 -4.67 2.96 6.36
C MET A 38 -5.39 4.25 6.80
N GLN A 39 -4.64 5.26 7.28
CA GLN A 39 -5.23 6.56 7.60
C GLN A 39 -5.86 7.24 6.38
N ASN A 40 -5.21 7.17 5.22
CA ASN A 40 -5.78 7.69 3.98
C ASN A 40 -6.97 6.86 3.51
N ALA A 41 -6.89 5.53 3.63
CA ALA A 41 -8.00 4.64 3.31
C ALA A 41 -9.24 4.96 4.15
N LEU A 42 -9.09 5.24 5.44
CA LEU A 42 -10.20 5.66 6.30
C LEU A 42 -10.82 6.99 5.85
N LYS A 43 -10.04 7.91 5.26
CA LYS A 43 -10.59 9.17 4.72
C LYS A 43 -11.39 8.96 3.45
N HIS A 44 -10.93 8.08 2.55
CA HIS A 44 -11.53 7.89 1.22
C HIS A 44 -12.60 6.79 1.17
N MET A 45 -12.46 5.75 1.98
CA MET A 45 -13.20 4.48 1.81
C MET A 45 -14.10 4.13 2.99
N ASN A 46 -14.13 4.92 4.06
CA ASN A 46 -14.92 4.60 5.25
C ASN A 46 -16.43 4.58 5.00
N SER A 47 -16.92 5.35 4.02
CA SER A 47 -18.32 5.33 3.61
C SER A 47 -18.68 4.14 2.69
N VAL A 48 -17.66 3.47 2.13
CA VAL A 48 -17.79 2.39 1.15
C VAL A 48 -17.64 1.03 1.85
N PHE A 49 -16.54 0.83 2.57
CA PHE A 49 -16.25 -0.41 3.29
C PHE A 49 -17.02 -0.44 4.61
N ARG A 50 -18.33 -0.68 4.52
CA ARG A 50 -19.26 -0.76 5.64
C ARG A 50 -19.30 -2.18 6.21
N GLY A 51 -19.44 -2.30 7.53
CA GLY A 51 -19.59 -3.58 8.24
C GLY A 51 -18.56 -3.75 9.37
N PRO A 52 -18.62 -4.89 10.10
CA PRO A 52 -17.68 -5.17 11.19
C PRO A 52 -16.22 -5.09 10.74
N GLY A 53 -15.48 -4.14 11.33
CA GLY A 53 -14.06 -3.87 11.06
C GLY A 53 -13.73 -3.05 9.81
N GLY A 54 -14.74 -2.71 9.00
CA GLY A 54 -14.68 -1.70 7.93
C GLY A 54 -13.44 -1.75 7.04
N VAL A 55 -12.88 -0.57 6.76
CA VAL A 55 -11.68 -0.40 5.91
C VAL A 55 -10.51 -1.27 6.36
N LYS A 56 -10.31 -1.39 7.67
CA LYS A 56 -9.19 -2.13 8.24
C LYS A 56 -9.27 -3.60 7.85
N ASN A 57 -10.44 -4.23 8.01
CA ASN A 57 -10.63 -5.65 7.69
C ASN A 57 -10.49 -5.92 6.20
N VAL A 58 -10.91 -4.99 5.34
CA VAL A 58 -10.79 -5.16 3.89
C VAL A 58 -9.35 -5.05 3.43
N LEU A 59 -8.59 -4.08 3.93
CA LEU A 59 -7.25 -3.78 3.41
C LEU A 59 -6.11 -4.49 4.13
N SER A 60 -6.30 -4.97 5.37
CA SER A 60 -5.20 -5.57 6.15
C SER A 60 -4.62 -6.82 5.50
N ALA A 61 -5.44 -7.62 4.84
CA ALA A 61 -5.02 -8.85 4.17
C ALA A 61 -3.98 -8.56 3.07
N PHE A 62 -4.23 -7.56 2.23
CA PHE A 62 -3.29 -7.13 1.18
C PHE A 62 -1.98 -6.59 1.74
N MET A 63 -2.01 -5.99 2.93
CA MET A 63 -0.85 -5.37 3.57
C MET A 63 0.02 -6.37 4.32
N ASN A 64 -0.52 -7.49 4.81
CA ASN A 64 0.18 -8.35 5.77
C ASN A 64 0.08 -9.85 5.51
N ASP A 65 -0.97 -10.32 4.82
CA ASP A 65 -1.33 -11.74 4.83
C ASP A 65 -1.18 -12.38 3.43
N ILE A 66 -1.49 -11.66 2.35
CA ILE A 66 -1.42 -12.20 0.99
C ILE A 66 0.02 -12.19 0.48
N GLU A 67 0.59 -13.38 0.32
CA GLU A 67 1.98 -13.58 -0.09
C GLU A 67 2.15 -13.68 -1.60
N GLU A 68 1.22 -14.32 -2.31
CA GLU A 68 1.37 -14.58 -3.74
C GLU A 68 0.77 -13.46 -4.59
N GLU A 69 1.49 -13.08 -5.64
CA GLU A 69 1.06 -11.99 -6.53
C GLU A 69 -0.27 -12.34 -7.22
N GLU A 70 -0.42 -13.57 -7.68
CA GLU A 70 -1.66 -14.04 -8.32
C GLU A 70 -2.86 -13.97 -7.37
N GLU A 71 -2.67 -14.38 -6.11
CA GLU A 71 -3.69 -14.28 -5.06
C GLU A 71 -4.04 -12.82 -4.76
N LEU A 72 -3.03 -11.93 -4.73
CA LEU A 72 -3.25 -10.51 -4.51
C LEU A 72 -4.08 -9.89 -5.65
N LEU A 73 -3.72 -10.14 -6.90
CA LEU A 73 -4.43 -9.59 -8.06
C LEU A 73 -5.88 -10.09 -8.10
N THR A 74 -6.07 -11.39 -7.84
CA THR A 74 -7.39 -12.02 -7.81
C THR A 74 -8.25 -11.48 -6.67
N SER A 75 -7.73 -11.46 -5.45
CA SER A 75 -8.44 -10.96 -4.26
C SER A 75 -8.76 -9.47 -4.38
N TRP A 76 -7.88 -8.69 -5.00
CA TRP A 76 -8.13 -7.28 -5.24
C TRP A 76 -9.28 -7.08 -6.21
N SER A 77 -9.28 -7.80 -7.35
CA SER A 77 -10.37 -7.76 -8.32
C SER A 77 -11.71 -8.14 -7.67
N GLN A 78 -11.74 -9.22 -6.89
CA GLN A 78 -12.94 -9.64 -6.17
C GLN A 78 -13.44 -8.58 -5.18
N MET A 79 -12.53 -7.90 -4.49
CA MET A 79 -12.89 -6.79 -3.60
C MET A 79 -13.49 -5.61 -4.37
N ILE A 80 -12.92 -5.26 -5.54
CA ILE A 80 -13.47 -4.21 -6.40
C ILE A 80 -14.91 -4.56 -6.84
N ASP A 81 -15.13 -5.80 -7.27
CA ASP A 81 -16.45 -6.29 -7.70
C ASP A 81 -17.44 -6.27 -6.52
N GLN A 82 -17.04 -6.83 -5.37
CA GLN A 82 -17.89 -6.97 -4.19
C GLN A 82 -18.44 -5.63 -3.69
N TYR A 83 -17.61 -4.60 -3.69
CA TYR A 83 -17.99 -3.26 -3.23
C TYR A 83 -18.47 -2.34 -4.37
N ASN A 84 -18.48 -2.83 -5.62
CA ASN A 84 -18.83 -2.07 -6.82
C ASN A 84 -18.07 -0.73 -6.93
N VAL A 85 -16.74 -0.80 -6.82
CA VAL A 85 -15.84 0.38 -6.74
C VAL A 85 -14.87 0.48 -7.92
N HIS A 86 -15.27 -0.01 -9.08
CA HIS A 86 -14.46 -0.03 -10.30
C HIS A 86 -13.91 1.35 -10.69
N ASP A 87 -14.71 2.40 -10.51
CA ASP A 87 -14.34 3.79 -10.87
C ASP A 87 -13.73 4.58 -9.71
N ASN A 88 -13.31 3.91 -8.63
CA ASN A 88 -12.72 4.59 -7.48
C ASN A 88 -11.25 4.96 -7.74
N ASN A 89 -11.03 6.25 -8.04
CA ASN A 89 -9.70 6.79 -8.34
C ASN A 89 -8.65 6.55 -7.24
N TRP A 90 -9.07 6.57 -5.96
CA TRP A 90 -8.13 6.35 -4.86
C TRP A 90 -7.65 4.89 -4.80
N LEU A 91 -8.58 3.93 -4.96
CA LEU A 91 -8.24 2.50 -5.03
C LEU A 91 -7.38 2.18 -6.25
N SER A 92 -7.67 2.76 -7.41
CA SER A 92 -6.81 2.63 -8.59
C SER A 92 -5.41 3.17 -8.32
N SER A 93 -5.31 4.40 -7.78
CA SER A 93 -4.02 5.06 -7.52
C SER A 93 -3.16 4.30 -6.50
N ILE A 94 -3.76 3.78 -5.41
CA ILE A 94 -3.00 3.02 -4.41
C ILE A 94 -2.57 1.65 -4.95
N PHE A 95 -3.35 1.05 -5.84
CA PHE A 95 -3.02 -0.23 -6.45
C PHE A 95 -1.94 -0.14 -7.53
N ASP A 96 -1.85 0.98 -8.25
CA ASP A 96 -0.77 1.24 -9.20
C ASP A 96 0.61 1.22 -8.53
N VAL A 97 0.65 1.61 -7.25
CA VAL A 97 1.86 1.62 -6.43
C VAL A 97 1.95 0.43 -5.46
N ARG A 98 1.17 -0.65 -5.69
CA ARG A 98 1.14 -1.86 -4.83
C ARG A 98 2.50 -2.47 -4.52
N ALA A 99 3.46 -2.39 -5.45
CA ALA A 99 4.81 -2.87 -5.24
C ALA A 99 5.54 -2.20 -4.04
N LYS A 100 5.07 -1.04 -3.59
CA LYS A 100 5.65 -0.27 -2.48
C LYS A 100 5.05 -0.60 -1.11
N TRP A 101 3.95 -1.34 -1.03
CA TRP A 101 3.24 -1.56 0.23
C TRP A 101 2.60 -2.93 0.42
N ALA A 102 2.20 -3.58 -0.66
CA ALA A 102 1.50 -4.85 -0.55
C ALA A 102 2.47 -5.99 -0.23
N TYR A 103 2.05 -6.88 0.67
CA TYR A 103 2.93 -7.89 1.26
C TYR A 103 3.59 -8.79 0.20
N ALA A 104 2.79 -9.21 -0.78
CA ALA A 104 3.24 -10.05 -1.89
C ALA A 104 4.47 -9.53 -2.65
N TYR A 105 4.60 -8.21 -2.76
CA TYR A 105 5.72 -7.57 -3.45
C TYR A 105 6.87 -7.22 -2.50
N VAL A 106 6.54 -6.67 -1.34
CA VAL A 106 7.54 -6.11 -0.45
C VAL A 106 8.32 -7.21 0.29
N ARG A 107 7.81 -8.43 0.43
CA ARG A 107 8.60 -9.55 1.01
C ARG A 107 9.82 -9.95 0.16
N ARG A 108 9.78 -9.68 -1.15
CA ARG A 108 10.82 -10.07 -2.11
C ARG A 108 11.90 -8.99 -2.31
N ALA A 109 11.73 -7.82 -1.71
CA ALA A 109 12.63 -6.66 -1.81
C ALA A 109 13.57 -6.56 -0.61
#